data_AF-A0A7Y3HLD3-F1
#
_entry.id   AF-A0A7Y3HLD3-F1
#
_cell.length_a   1.000
_cell.length_b   1.000
_cell.length_c   1.000
_cell.angle_alpha   90.00
_cell.angle_beta   90.00
_cell.angle_gamma   90.00
#
_symmetry.space_group_name_H-M   'P 1'
#
loop_
_entity.id
_entity.type
_entity.pdbx_description
1 polymer ?
#
loop_
_entity_poly.entity_id
_entity_poly.type
_entity_poly.pdbx_seq_one_letter_code
_entity_poly.pdbx_strand_id
1 'polypeptide(L)'
;RAIAVLDWELSTLGNPVADIAYYCIIMRMPGAGAVKGLAGVDLESLAIPNEQQVIERYCSLRGIDGIPHWNFYLAFSFFRLASIIQGVYKRALMGNASNERSMEMGKNVQALAELALHCAFEPAS
;
A
#
# COMPACT_ATOMS: atom_id res chain seq x y z
N ARG A 1 0.70 11.66 -20.02
CA ARG A 1 2.17 11.86 -19.89
C ARG A 1 2.43 12.54 -18.56
N ALA A 2 3.23 11.94 -17.67
CA ALA A 2 3.73 12.63 -16.48
C ALA A 2 4.90 13.56 -16.90
N ILE A 3 4.92 14.79 -16.39
CA ILE A 3 5.98 15.77 -16.69
C ILE A 3 7.02 15.91 -15.57
N ALA A 4 6.67 15.50 -14.35
CA ALA A 4 7.55 15.45 -13.18
C ALA A 4 7.05 14.38 -12.20
N VAL A 5 7.97 13.80 -11.44
CA VAL A 5 7.70 13.01 -10.24
C VAL A 5 8.23 13.82 -9.06
N LEU A 6 7.39 14.04 -8.04
CA LEU A 6 7.68 14.92 -6.91
C LEU A 6 7.95 14.09 -5.65
N ASP A 7 8.37 14.75 -4.58
CA ASP A 7 8.48 14.17 -3.22
C ASP A 7 9.49 13.02 -3.10
N TRP A 8 10.77 13.32 -3.40
CA TRP A 8 11.87 12.35 -3.40
C TRP A 8 12.53 12.16 -2.02
N GLU A 9 11.97 12.73 -0.94
CA GLU A 9 12.64 12.75 0.38
C GLU A 9 12.85 11.36 0.99
N LEU A 10 12.05 10.37 0.59
CA LEU A 10 12.17 8.97 1.01
C LEU A 10 12.88 8.07 -0.01
N SER A 11 13.36 8.62 -1.13
CA SER A 11 13.97 7.82 -2.20
C SER A 11 15.34 7.27 -1.80
N THR A 12 15.60 6.04 -2.21
CA THR A 12 16.88 5.35 -1.97
C THR A 12 17.06 4.17 -2.93
N LEU A 13 18.23 3.54 -2.93
CA LEU A 13 18.45 2.26 -3.60
C LEU A 13 17.75 1.15 -2.80
N GLY A 14 16.95 0.32 -3.48
CA GLY A 14 16.17 -0.72 -2.83
C GLY A 14 15.63 -1.78 -3.80
N ASN A 15 14.80 -2.68 -3.27
CA ASN A 15 14.14 -3.69 -4.09
C ASN A 15 12.95 -3.06 -4.83
N PRO A 16 12.94 -3.02 -6.17
CA PRO A 16 11.90 -2.35 -6.94
C PRO A 16 10.52 -3.01 -6.81
N VAL A 17 10.47 -4.29 -6.41
CA VAL A 17 9.21 -4.99 -6.17
C VAL A 17 8.47 -4.42 -4.94
N ALA A 18 9.22 -3.93 -3.94
CA ALA A 18 8.63 -3.31 -2.76
C ALA A 18 7.84 -2.03 -3.13
N ASP A 19 8.33 -1.24 -4.10
CA ASP A 19 7.66 -0.02 -4.53
C ASP A 19 6.36 -0.32 -5.29
N ILE A 20 6.37 -1.27 -6.22
CA ILE A 20 5.15 -1.64 -6.96
C ILE A 20 4.13 -2.34 -6.05
N ALA A 21 4.57 -3.12 -5.07
CA ALA A 21 3.68 -3.70 -4.07
C ALA A 21 3.05 -2.62 -3.19
N TYR A 22 3.83 -1.64 -2.74
CA TYR A 22 3.31 -0.50 -1.98
C TYR A 22 2.34 0.35 -2.80
N TYR A 23 2.54 0.47 -4.11
CA TYR A 23 1.57 1.10 -5.01
C TYR A 23 0.25 0.30 -5.06
N CYS A 24 0.32 -1.04 -5.11
CA CYS A 24 -0.86 -1.89 -5.26
C CYS A 24 -1.71 -2.04 -3.99
N ILE A 25 -1.18 -1.79 -2.77
CA ILE A 25 -1.96 -2.01 -1.53
C ILE A 25 -3.29 -1.25 -1.50
N ILE A 26 -3.39 -0.11 -2.20
CA ILE A 26 -4.63 0.68 -2.28
C ILE A 26 -5.79 -0.14 -2.89
N MET A 27 -5.50 -1.08 -3.77
CA MET A 27 -6.49 -1.96 -4.41
C MET A 27 -7.08 -2.99 -3.45
N ARG A 28 -6.32 -3.34 -2.40
CA ARG A 28 -6.69 -4.30 -1.37
C ARG A 28 -7.27 -3.62 -0.12
N MET A 29 -7.19 -2.29 -0.03
CA MET A 29 -7.71 -1.52 1.10
C MET A 29 -9.22 -1.23 0.95
N PRO A 30 -10.01 -1.30 2.03
CA PRO A 30 -11.41 -0.88 2.02
C PRO A 30 -11.56 0.61 1.65
N GLY A 31 -12.68 0.97 1.02
CA GLY A 31 -13.00 2.36 0.70
C GLY A 31 -13.35 3.25 1.90
N ALA A 32 -13.53 2.66 3.09
CA ALA A 32 -13.81 3.36 4.34
C ALA A 32 -12.52 3.60 5.15
N GLY A 33 -12.36 4.79 5.72
CA GLY A 33 -11.21 5.14 6.58
C GLY A 33 -10.53 6.45 6.19
N ALA A 34 -9.38 6.74 6.80
CA ALA A 34 -8.59 7.94 6.51
C ALA A 34 -7.90 7.88 5.14
N VAL A 35 -7.62 6.66 4.64
CA VAL A 35 -7.12 6.39 3.30
C VAL A 35 -8.20 5.59 2.58
N LYS A 36 -8.75 6.14 1.48
CA LYS A 36 -9.81 5.49 0.71
C LYS A 36 -9.17 4.49 -0.26
N GLY A 37 -9.29 3.20 0.04
CA GLY A 37 -8.88 2.14 -0.87
C GLY A 37 -9.93 1.84 -1.94
N LEU A 38 -9.61 0.86 -2.80
CA LEU A 38 -10.43 0.44 -3.94
C LEU A 38 -10.98 -0.99 -3.81
N ALA A 39 -10.82 -1.64 -2.65
CA ALA A 39 -11.39 -2.97 -2.45
C ALA A 39 -12.92 -2.92 -2.55
N GLY A 40 -13.49 -3.79 -3.38
CA GLY A 40 -14.93 -3.85 -3.67
C GLY A 40 -15.44 -2.77 -4.63
N VAL A 41 -14.56 -1.92 -5.17
CA VAL A 41 -14.91 -0.98 -6.24
C VAL A 41 -14.93 -1.73 -7.58
N ASP A 42 -15.93 -1.43 -8.41
CA ASP A 42 -15.98 -1.88 -9.79
C ASP A 42 -14.93 -1.14 -10.64
N LEU A 43 -13.70 -1.68 -10.63
CA LEU A 43 -12.56 -1.09 -11.33
C LEU A 43 -12.77 -1.04 -12.85
N GLU A 44 -13.46 -2.04 -13.40
CA GLU A 44 -13.69 -2.16 -14.85
C GLU A 44 -14.61 -1.02 -15.34
N SER A 45 -15.71 -0.77 -14.64
CA SER A 45 -16.62 0.34 -14.95
C SER A 45 -15.94 1.72 -14.93
N LEU A 46 -14.86 1.84 -14.14
CA LEU A 46 -14.08 3.06 -13.97
C LEU A 46 -12.84 3.12 -14.87
N ALA A 47 -12.62 2.10 -15.71
CA ALA A 47 -11.42 1.94 -16.52
C ALA A 47 -10.12 2.01 -15.70
N ILE A 48 -10.16 1.51 -14.46
CA ILE A 48 -9.00 1.39 -13.58
C ILE A 48 -8.42 -0.01 -13.76
N PRO A 49 -7.11 -0.17 -14.02
CA PRO A 49 -6.52 -1.49 -14.10
C PRO A 49 -6.56 -2.18 -12.73
N ASN A 50 -6.90 -3.47 -12.72
CA ASN A 50 -6.82 -4.29 -11.51
C ASN A 50 -5.36 -4.62 -11.16
N GLU A 51 -5.15 -5.20 -9.97
CA GLU A 51 -3.82 -5.52 -9.45
C GLU A 51 -3.00 -6.38 -10.42
N GLN A 52 -3.61 -7.41 -10.99
CA GLN A 52 -2.97 -8.32 -11.93
C GLN A 52 -2.55 -7.61 -13.21
N GLN A 53 -3.40 -6.76 -13.78
CA GLN A 53 -3.10 -5.97 -14.98
C GLN A 53 -1.94 -4.98 -14.73
N VAL A 54 -1.85 -4.40 -13.53
CA VAL A 54 -0.71 -3.55 -13.13
C VAL A 54 0.58 -4.37 -13.08
N ILE A 55 0.55 -5.56 -12.48
CA ILE A 55 1.71 -6.46 -12.39
C ILE A 55 2.17 -6.88 -13.78
N GLU A 56 1.25 -7.33 -14.64
CA GLU A 56 1.55 -7.74 -16.02
C GLU A 56 2.18 -6.60 -16.82
N ARG A 57 1.63 -5.39 -16.70
CA ARG A 57 2.19 -4.21 -17.38
C ARG A 57 3.58 -3.89 -16.86
N TYR A 58 3.80 -3.96 -15.54
CA TYR A 58 5.10 -3.72 -14.93
C TYR A 58 6.13 -4.75 -15.38
N CYS A 59 5.79 -6.04 -15.34
CA CYS A 59 6.64 -7.15 -15.78
C CYS A 59 7.03 -7.02 -17.27
N SER A 60 6.05 -6.72 -18.13
CA SER A 60 6.28 -6.47 -19.56
C SER A 60 7.25 -5.32 -19.81
N LEU A 61 7.10 -4.20 -19.10
CA LEU A 61 8.01 -3.04 -19.23
C LEU A 61 9.41 -3.33 -18.68
N ARG A 62 9.53 -4.25 -17.73
CA ARG A 62 10.78 -4.65 -17.09
C ARG A 62 11.49 -5.81 -17.79
N GLY A 63 10.83 -6.50 -18.72
CA GLY A 63 11.36 -7.69 -19.37
C GLY A 63 11.54 -8.87 -18.41
N ILE A 64 10.63 -9.02 -17.44
CA ILE A 64 10.61 -10.14 -16.49
C ILE A 64 9.30 -10.92 -16.62
N ASP A 65 9.33 -12.22 -16.33
CA ASP A 65 8.18 -13.11 -16.55
C ASP A 65 7.10 -12.98 -15.45
N GLY A 66 7.47 -12.49 -14.28
CA GLY A 66 6.57 -12.38 -13.14
C GLY A 66 7.28 -11.94 -11.87
N ILE A 67 6.51 -11.82 -10.79
CA ILE A 67 7.00 -11.48 -9.46
C ILE A 67 6.73 -12.64 -8.52
N PRO A 68 7.73 -13.48 -8.20
CA PRO A 68 7.55 -14.56 -7.25
C PRO A 68 7.28 -14.01 -5.85
N HIS A 69 6.53 -14.77 -5.04
CA HIS A 69 6.19 -14.43 -3.66
C HIS A 69 5.49 -13.06 -3.52
N TRP A 70 4.59 -12.72 -4.46
CA TRP A 70 3.87 -11.45 -4.44
C TRP A 70 3.19 -11.13 -3.10
N ASN A 71 2.55 -12.13 -2.49
CA ASN A 71 1.89 -12.03 -1.18
C ASN A 71 2.85 -11.56 -0.06
N PHE A 72 4.13 -11.94 -0.11
CA PHE A 72 5.13 -11.45 0.84
C PHE A 72 5.34 -9.93 0.69
N TYR A 73 5.43 -9.43 -0.54
CA TYR A 73 5.62 -8.00 -0.78
C TYR A 73 4.39 -7.16 -0.41
N LEU A 74 3.18 -7.70 -0.62
CA LEU A 74 1.94 -7.08 -0.15
C LEU A 74 1.90 -7.03 1.39
N ALA A 75 2.19 -8.17 2.05
CA ALA A 75 2.25 -8.25 3.50
C ALA A 75 3.26 -7.26 4.09
N PHE A 76 4.47 -7.21 3.53
CA PHE A 76 5.50 -6.24 3.91
C PHE A 76 5.02 -4.79 3.73
N SER A 77 4.34 -4.49 2.62
CA SER A 77 3.85 -3.14 2.33
C SER A 77 2.78 -2.69 3.31
N PHE A 78 1.84 -3.58 3.67
CA PHE A 78 0.85 -3.31 4.71
C PHE A 78 1.48 -3.14 6.09
N PHE A 79 2.44 -4.00 6.45
CA PHE A 79 3.19 -3.87 7.70
C PHE A 79 3.96 -2.55 7.77
N ARG A 80 4.62 -2.15 6.67
CA ARG A 80 5.30 -0.85 6.55
C ARG A 80 4.33 0.29 6.76
N LEU A 81 3.16 0.28 6.09
CA LEU A 81 2.15 1.31 6.25
C LEU A 81 1.63 1.37 7.71
N ALA A 82 1.28 0.22 8.30
CA ALA A 82 0.85 0.13 9.70
C ALA A 82 1.90 0.74 10.65
N SER A 83 3.19 0.46 10.41
CA SER A 83 4.30 1.01 11.21
C SER A 83 4.43 2.54 11.07
N ILE A 84 4.27 3.08 9.85
CA ILE A 84 4.27 4.52 9.61
C ILE A 84 3.11 5.18 10.37
N ILE A 85 1.90 4.65 10.22
CA ILE A 85 0.70 5.17 10.87
C ILE A 85 0.83 5.08 12.40
N GLN A 86 1.39 3.98 12.92
CA GLN A 86 1.64 3.83 14.35
C GLN A 86 2.65 4.87 14.88
N GLY A 87 3.70 5.17 14.11
CA GLY A 87 4.64 6.23 14.46
C GLY A 87 4.00 7.62 14.51
N VAL A 88 3.10 7.92 13.57
CA VAL A 88 2.30 9.17 13.57
C VAL A 88 1.39 9.21 14.79
N TYR A 89 0.67 8.12 15.07
CA TYR A 89 -0.23 8.03 16.22
C TYR A 89 0.51 8.19 17.55
N LYS A 90 1.70 7.56 17.69
CA LYS A 90 2.53 7.72 18.90
C LYS A 90 2.95 9.17 19.13
N ARG A 91 3.34 9.90 18.07
CA ARG A 91 3.67 11.33 18.17
C ARG A 91 2.46 12.18 18.57
N ALA A 92 1.27 11.81 18.10
CA ALA A 92 0.02 12.45 18.50
C ALA A 92 -0.29 12.28 19.99
N LEU A 93 -0.15 11.06 20.52
CA LEU A 93 -0.31 10.78 21.95
C LEU A 93 0.68 11.56 22.83
N MET A 94 1.85 11.91 22.29
CA MET A 94 2.86 12.71 23.00
C MET A 94 2.59 14.23 22.93
N GLY A 95 1.44 14.65 22.38
CA GLY A 95 1.10 16.07 22.21
C GLY A 95 1.91 16.79 21.14
N ASN A 96 2.65 16.03 20.31
CA ASN A 96 3.54 16.55 19.27
C ASN A 96 2.99 16.29 17.85
N ALA A 97 1.68 16.06 17.71
CA ALA A 97 1.04 16.05 16.40
C ALA A 97 0.50 17.43 16.05
N SER A 98 0.81 17.87 14.84
CA SER A 98 0.32 19.13 14.26
C SER A 98 -1.15 19.08 13.82
N ASN A 99 -1.85 17.95 13.98
CA ASN A 99 -3.19 17.75 13.44
C ASN A 99 -4.06 16.84 14.33
N GLU A 100 -5.30 17.26 14.62
CA GLU A 100 -6.32 16.47 15.33
C GLU A 100 -6.64 15.14 14.63
N ARG A 101 -6.49 15.09 13.30
CA ARG A 101 -6.69 13.87 12.50
C ARG A 101 -5.72 12.74 12.86
N SER A 102 -4.57 13.05 13.48
CA SER A 102 -3.56 12.06 13.85
C SER A 102 -3.99 11.11 14.97
N MET A 103 -4.97 11.50 15.80
CA MET A 103 -5.56 10.60 16.81
C MET A 103 -6.48 9.54 16.18
N GLU A 104 -7.26 9.93 15.17
CA GLU A 104 -8.13 9.01 14.42
C GLU A 104 -7.34 7.99 13.59
N MET A 105 -6.10 8.32 13.20
CA MET A 105 -5.23 7.42 12.44
C MET A 105 -4.82 6.17 13.23
N GLY A 106 -4.75 6.24 14.57
CA GLY A 106 -4.46 5.09 15.42
C GLY A 106 -5.45 3.93 15.23
N LYS A 107 -6.72 4.24 14.90
CA LYS A 107 -7.78 3.24 14.65
C LYS A 107 -7.49 2.38 13.42
N ASN A 108 -6.66 2.86 12.49
CA ASN A 108 -6.34 2.14 11.25
C ASN A 108 -5.12 1.22 11.40
N VAL A 109 -4.31 1.34 12.46
CA VAL A 109 -3.08 0.54 12.62
C VAL A 109 -3.40 -0.94 12.71
N GLN A 110 -4.39 -1.32 13.53
CA GLN A 110 -4.80 -2.71 13.68
C GLN A 110 -5.33 -3.28 12.36
N ALA A 111 -6.23 -2.57 11.67
CA ALA A 111 -6.78 -3.02 10.40
C ALA A 111 -5.69 -3.23 9.33
N LEU A 112 -4.69 -2.35 9.26
CA LEU A 112 -3.56 -2.50 8.34
C LEU A 112 -2.66 -3.69 8.71
N ALA A 113 -2.43 -3.94 10.00
CA ALA A 113 -1.69 -5.10 10.46
C ALA A 113 -2.44 -6.43 10.17
N GLU A 114 -3.77 -6.43 10.30
CA GLU A 114 -4.62 -7.56 9.95
C GLU A 114 -4.58 -7.85 8.44
N LEU A 115 -4.59 -6.81 7.59
CA LEU A 115 -4.39 -6.96 6.14
C LEU A 115 -3.00 -7.53 5.81
N ALA A 116 -1.96 -7.10 6.53
CA ALA A 116 -0.62 -7.66 6.37
C ALA A 116 -0.59 -9.17 6.66
N LEU A 117 -1.22 -9.59 7.77
CA LEU A 117 -1.34 -11.00 8.15
C LEU A 117 -2.18 -11.78 7.13
N HIS A 118 -3.28 -11.21 6.67
CA HIS A 118 -4.12 -11.82 5.65
C HIS A 118 -3.32 -12.15 4.39
N CYS A 119 -2.58 -11.17 3.83
CA CYS A 119 -1.72 -11.40 2.68
C CYS A 119 -0.63 -12.45 2.96
N ALA A 120 -0.01 -12.43 4.15
CA ALA A 120 1.06 -13.37 4.48
C ALA A 120 0.62 -14.85 4.50
N PHE A 121 -0.66 -15.10 4.81
CA PHE A 121 -1.25 -16.43 4.89
C PHE A 121 -2.26 -16.74 3.78
N GLU A 122 -2.50 -15.80 2.86
CA GLU A 122 -3.32 -16.01 1.68
C GLU A 122 -2.65 -17.08 0.80
N PRO A 123 -3.37 -18.14 0.39
CA PRO A 123 -2.83 -19.13 -0.53
C PRO A 123 -2.31 -18.44 -1.79
N ALA A 124 -1.13 -18.85 -2.27
CA ALA A 124 -0.65 -18.38 -3.56
C ALA A 124 -1.66 -18.81 -4.64
N SER A 125 -2.21 -17.81 -5.34
CA SER A 125 -3.06 -17.97 -6.53
C SER A 125 -2.23 -18.35 -7.75
#